data_AF-A0A1G0ZWR0-F1
#
_entry.id   AF-A0A1G0ZWR0-F1
#
_cell.length_a   1.000
_cell.length_b   1.000
_cell.length_c   1.000
_cell.angle_alpha   90.00
_cell.angle_beta   90.00
_cell.angle_gamma   90.00
#
_symmetry.space_group_name_H-M   'P 1'
#
loop_
_entity.id
_entity.type
_entity.pdbx_description
1 polymer ?
#
loop_
_entity_poly.entity_id
_entity_poly.type
_entity_poly.pdbx_seq_one_letter_code
_entity_poly.pdbx_strand_id
1 'polypeptide(L)'
;MMKEKRPIGFTILAIILWWLTLGGIANAALHMGGMHPIWPLAYAVTAFVAALGLWKVKAWAFQAFLAWSTVVVLVMFVMQHGHFKVPLPMFIGFACFMLVLLSLGAFYIKKTIIKTVEELRGQAFNNE
;
A
#
# COMPACT_ATOMS: atom_id res chain seq x y z
N MET A 1 -25.39 -0.27 -17.15
CA MET A 1 -24.06 -0.12 -16.52
C MET A 1 -23.97 -1.18 -15.41
N MET A 2 -23.39 -2.35 -15.69
CA MET A 2 -23.30 -3.41 -14.68
C MET A 2 -22.36 -2.94 -13.55
N LYS A 3 -22.90 -2.87 -12.34
CA LYS A 3 -22.14 -2.52 -11.13
C LYS A 3 -21.22 -3.71 -10.84
N GLU A 4 -20.02 -3.71 -11.42
CA GLU A 4 -19.02 -4.71 -11.05
C GLU A 4 -18.82 -4.66 -9.54
N LYS A 5 -19.09 -5.80 -8.89
CA LYS A 5 -19.05 -5.90 -7.44
C LYS A 5 -17.58 -5.87 -7.04
N ARG A 6 -17.11 -4.70 -6.57
CA ARG A 6 -15.73 -4.51 -6.11
C ARG A 6 -15.32 -5.64 -5.17
N PRO A 7 -14.15 -6.27 -5.37
CA PRO A 7 -13.66 -7.31 -4.47
C PRO A 7 -13.60 -6.80 -3.03
N ILE A 8 -14.14 -7.57 -2.08
CA ILE A 8 -14.20 -7.14 -0.68
C ILE A 8 -12.80 -6.87 -0.11
N GLY A 9 -11.81 -7.68 -0.48
CA GLY A 9 -10.43 -7.47 -0.06
C GLY A 9 -9.82 -6.15 -0.56
N PHE A 10 -10.22 -5.63 -1.72
CA PHE A 10 -9.77 -4.30 -2.19
C PHE A 10 -10.38 -3.20 -1.35
N THR A 11 -11.64 -3.37 -0.92
CA THR A 11 -12.30 -2.42 -0.02
C THR A 11 -11.57 -2.37 1.33
N ILE A 12 -11.29 -3.54 1.91
CA ILE A 12 -10.59 -3.64 3.20
C ILE A 12 -9.19 -3.03 3.11
N LEU A 13 -8.39 -3.42 2.10
CA LEU A 13 -7.04 -2.88 1.91
C LEU A 13 -7.06 -1.37 1.66
N ALA A 14 -7.99 -0.87 0.86
CA ALA A 14 -8.12 0.57 0.63
C ALA A 14 -8.44 1.32 1.93
N ILE A 15 -9.36 0.82 2.76
CA ILE A 15 -9.67 1.44 4.06
C ILE A 15 -8.45 1.46 4.98
N ILE A 16 -7.71 0.35 5.05
CA ILE A 16 -6.46 0.28 5.83
C ILE A 16 -5.47 1.32 5.32
N LEU A 17 -5.22 1.40 4.02
CA LEU A 17 -4.28 2.36 3.43
C LEU A 17 -4.74 3.82 3.61
N TRP A 18 -6.05 4.09 3.58
CA TRP A 18 -6.62 5.39 3.91
C TRP A 18 -6.35 5.77 5.36
N TRP A 19 -6.54 4.84 6.30
CA TRP A 19 -6.20 5.06 7.70
C TRP A 19 -4.70 5.33 7.89
N LEU A 20 -3.85 4.55 7.23
CA LEU A 20 -2.40 4.73 7.26
C LEU A 20 -1.96 6.07 6.65
N THR A 21 -2.68 6.56 5.63
CA THR A 21 -2.47 7.91 5.08
C THR A 21 -2.66 8.97 6.15
N LEU A 22 -3.75 8.88 6.92
CA LEU A 22 -4.02 9.82 8.02
C LEU A 22 -2.92 9.76 9.08
N GLY A 23 -2.47 8.56 9.44
CA GLY A 23 -1.34 8.39 10.36
C GLY A 23 -0.05 9.01 9.84
N GLY A 24 0.25 8.85 8.54
CA GLY A 24 1.41 9.47 7.91
C GLY A 24 1.35 11.00 7.88
N ILE A 25 0.17 11.58 7.58
CA ILE A 25 -0.05 13.04 7.61
C ILE A 25 0.07 13.57 9.04
N ALA A 26 -0.55 12.92 10.02
CA ALA A 26 -0.46 13.31 11.42
C ALA A 26 1.00 13.27 11.90
N ASN A 27 1.72 12.20 11.57
CA ASN A 27 3.14 12.09 11.87
C ASN A 27 3.96 13.18 11.17
N ALA A 28 3.69 13.50 9.90
CA ALA A 28 4.37 14.58 9.20
C ALA A 28 4.17 15.92 9.93
N ALA A 29 2.94 16.23 10.32
CA ALA A 29 2.58 17.47 11.01
C ALA A 29 3.30 17.60 12.36
N LEU A 30 3.37 16.51 13.15
CA LEU A 30 4.05 16.50 14.45
C LEU A 30 5.56 16.72 14.34
N HIS A 31 6.19 16.31 13.23
CA HIS A 31 7.64 16.41 13.04
C HIS A 31 8.10 17.71 12.39
N MET A 32 7.17 18.61 11.99
CA MET A 32 7.53 19.90 11.38
C MET A 32 8.38 20.82 12.29
N GLY A 33 8.53 20.49 13.58
CA GLY A 33 9.36 21.22 14.54
C GLY A 33 10.75 20.63 14.86
N GLY A 34 11.17 19.49 14.29
CA GLY A 34 12.48 18.91 14.67
C GLY A 34 12.99 17.65 13.95
N MET A 35 12.19 16.96 13.12
CA MET A 35 12.68 15.89 12.24
C MET A 35 12.24 16.12 10.80
N HIS A 36 12.95 15.55 9.83
CA HIS A 36 12.57 15.67 8.42
C HIS A 36 11.21 15.02 8.14
N PRO A 37 10.17 15.79 7.76
CA PRO A 37 8.81 15.27 7.51
C PRO A 37 8.71 14.46 6.21
N ILE A 38 9.81 14.32 5.47
CA ILE A 38 9.88 13.68 4.16
C ILE A 38 9.42 12.23 4.23
N TRP A 39 9.86 11.46 5.23
CA TRP A 39 9.52 10.04 5.35
C TRP A 39 8.03 9.82 5.65
N PRO A 40 7.43 10.47 6.66
CA PRO A 40 5.98 10.39 6.88
C PRO A 40 5.14 10.87 5.68
N LEU A 41 5.57 11.92 4.98
CA LEU A 41 4.87 12.43 3.79
C LEU A 41 4.95 11.45 2.62
N ALA A 42 6.14 10.91 2.31
CA ALA A 42 6.31 9.90 1.27
C ALA A 42 5.45 8.66 1.54
N TYR A 43 5.40 8.24 2.81
CA TYR A 43 4.53 7.16 3.26
C TYR A 43 3.05 7.50 3.04
N ALA A 44 2.60 8.68 3.48
CA ALA A 44 1.20 9.10 3.33
C ALA A 44 0.77 9.20 1.86
N VAL A 45 1.58 9.85 1.02
CA VAL A 45 1.27 10.05 -0.40
C VAL A 45 1.19 8.71 -1.13
N THR A 46 2.17 7.83 -0.93
CA THR A 46 2.16 6.51 -1.59
C THR A 46 1.01 5.62 -1.08
N ALA A 47 0.69 5.67 0.22
CA ALA A 47 -0.47 4.97 0.79
C ALA A 47 -1.79 5.47 0.19
N PHE A 48 -1.95 6.78 0.06
CA PHE A 48 -3.13 7.42 -0.52
C PHE A 48 -3.32 7.03 -1.98
N VAL A 49 -2.25 7.10 -2.78
CA VAL A 49 -2.28 6.73 -4.19
C VAL A 49 -2.63 5.23 -4.33
N ALA A 50 -2.03 4.36 -3.52
CA ALA A 50 -2.38 2.94 -3.50
C ALA A 50 -3.85 2.71 -3.11
N ALA A 51 -4.35 3.40 -2.09
CA ALA A 51 -5.74 3.33 -1.65
C ALA A 51 -6.71 3.75 -2.76
N LEU A 52 -6.43 4.86 -3.45
CA LEU A 52 -7.22 5.34 -4.58
C LEU A 52 -7.22 4.36 -5.75
N GLY A 53 -6.06 3.77 -6.06
CA GLY A 53 -5.93 2.77 -7.11
C GLY A 53 -6.78 1.54 -6.84
N LEU A 54 -6.70 1.01 -5.62
CA LEU A 54 -7.49 -0.15 -5.19
C LEU A 54 -8.98 0.17 -5.14
N TRP A 55 -9.36 1.37 -4.65
CA TRP A 55 -10.75 1.81 -4.58
C TRP A 55 -11.41 1.87 -5.95
N LYS A 56 -10.68 2.37 -6.95
CA LYS A 56 -11.12 2.50 -8.34
C LYS A 56 -10.81 1.28 -9.21
N VAL A 57 -10.24 0.22 -8.64
CA VAL A 57 -9.85 -1.03 -9.31
C VAL A 57 -9.06 -0.77 -10.60
N LYS A 58 -8.03 0.09 -10.51
CA LYS A 58 -7.21 0.46 -11.67
C LYS A 58 -6.00 -0.45 -11.84
N ALA A 59 -5.57 -0.71 -13.07
CA ALA A 59 -4.40 -1.54 -13.37
C ALA A 59 -3.11 -1.03 -12.70
N TRP A 60 -2.97 0.29 -12.56
CA TRP A 60 -1.82 0.92 -11.89
C TRP A 60 -1.82 0.75 -10.36
N ALA A 61 -2.91 0.27 -9.75
CA ALA A 61 -3.00 0.08 -8.30
C ALA A 61 -1.94 -0.89 -7.76
N PHE A 62 -1.56 -1.89 -8.56
CA PHE A 62 -0.46 -2.80 -8.21
C PHE A 62 0.88 -2.06 -8.07
N GLN A 63 1.23 -1.22 -9.05
CA GLN A 63 2.47 -0.44 -9.01
C GLN A 63 2.48 0.56 -7.86
N ALA A 64 1.33 1.20 -7.59
CA ALA A 64 1.18 2.09 -6.44
C ALA A 64 1.37 1.35 -5.10
N PHE A 65 0.81 0.14 -4.96
CA PHE A 65 1.01 -0.68 -3.77
C PHE A 65 2.47 -1.12 -3.59
N LEU A 66 3.17 -1.47 -4.67
CA LEU A 66 4.60 -1.78 -4.63
C LEU A 66 5.42 -0.57 -4.21
N ALA A 67 5.14 0.62 -4.76
CA ALA A 67 5.82 1.85 -4.37
C ALA A 67 5.64 2.14 -2.88
N TRP A 68 4.42 2.02 -2.37
CA TRP A 68 4.14 2.15 -0.93
C TRP A 68 4.88 1.09 -0.10
N SER A 69 4.90 -0.16 -0.55
CA SER A 69 5.61 -1.26 0.13
C SER A 69 7.12 -0.98 0.22
N THR A 70 7.73 -0.44 -0.84
CA THR A 70 9.14 -0.01 -0.83
C THR A 70 9.36 1.09 0.19
N VAL A 71 8.46 2.08 0.28
CA VAL A 71 8.55 3.14 1.29
C VAL A 71 8.45 2.55 2.71
N VAL A 72 7.54 1.61 2.96
CA VAL A 72 7.43 0.91 4.26
C VAL A 72 8.76 0.27 4.64
N VAL A 73 9.38 -0.47 3.72
CA VAL A 73 10.67 -1.14 3.95
C VAL A 73 11.77 -0.11 4.24
N LEU A 74 11.87 0.95 3.45
CA LEU A 74 12.87 2.01 3.67
C LEU A 74 12.68 2.70 5.02
N VAL A 75 11.45 3.06 5.38
CA VAL A 75 11.12 3.68 6.68
C VAL A 75 11.49 2.76 7.83
N MET A 76 11.27 1.45 7.70
CA MET A 76 11.65 0.46 8.71
C MET A 76 13.17 0.44 8.96
N PHE A 77 13.99 0.49 7.90
CA PHE A 77 15.45 0.60 8.02
C PHE A 77 15.89 1.93 8.63
N VAL A 78 15.28 3.04 8.20
CA VAL A 78 15.56 4.38 8.76
C VAL A 78 15.22 4.43 10.25
N MET A 79 14.10 3.85 10.67
CA MET A 79 13.71 3.82 12.08
C MET A 79 14.67 2.97 12.94
N GLN A 80 15.13 1.83 12.42
CA GLN A 80 16.08 0.98 13.12
C GLN A 80 17.44 1.63 13.32
N HIS A 81 17.98 2.28 12.28
CA HIS A 81 19.30 2.90 12.33
C HIS A 81 19.30 4.34 12.85
N GLY A 82 18.16 5.04 12.79
CA GLY A 82 18.04 6.44 13.19
C GLY A 82 17.46 6.63 14.60
N HIS A 83 16.34 5.97 14.94
CA HIS A 83 15.48 6.42 16.05
C HIS A 83 15.26 5.39 17.16
N PHE A 84 14.92 4.14 16.82
CA PHE A 84 14.37 3.20 17.80
C PHE A 84 15.35 2.12 18.28
N LYS A 85 16.51 1.95 17.62
CA LYS A 85 17.61 1.01 17.96
C LYS A 85 17.11 -0.27 18.64
N VAL A 86 16.13 -0.94 18.02
CA VAL A 86 15.49 -2.13 18.57
C VAL A 86 16.50 -3.28 18.56
N PRO A 87 16.50 -4.23 19.53
CA PRO A 87 17.37 -5.39 19.47
C PRO A 87 17.30 -6.10 18.13
N LEU A 88 18.48 -6.41 17.55
CA LEU A 88 18.58 -6.92 16.18
C LEU A 88 17.70 -8.16 15.90
N PRO A 89 17.61 -9.16 16.81
CA PRO A 89 16.71 -10.31 16.58
C PRO A 89 15.23 -9.92 16.45
N MET A 90 14.76 -8.96 17.26
CA MET A 90 13.37 -8.50 17.19
C MET A 90 13.12 -7.73 15.90
N PHE A 91 14.07 -6.88 15.49
CA PHE A 91 14.00 -6.17 14.22
C PHE A 91 13.94 -7.13 13.03
N ILE A 92 14.79 -8.16 13.00
CA ILE A 92 14.79 -9.18 11.94
C ILE A 92 13.45 -9.91 11.90
N GLY A 93 12.93 -10.34 13.05
CA GLY A 93 11.63 -11.00 13.14
C GLY A 93 10.49 -10.12 12.60
N PHE A 94 10.45 -8.85 13.00
CA PHE A 94 9.47 -7.89 12.50
C PHE A 94 9.62 -7.63 11.00
N ALA A 95 10.86 -7.47 10.51
CA ALA A 95 11.14 -7.25 9.10
C ALA A 95 10.69 -8.43 8.23
N CYS A 96 10.99 -9.67 8.64
CA CYS A 96 10.52 -10.87 7.96
C CYS A 96 8.99 -10.94 7.92
N PHE A 97 8.32 -10.67 9.05
CA PHE A 97 6.87 -10.64 9.12
C PHE A 97 6.27 -9.61 8.16
N MET A 98 6.79 -8.38 8.17
CA MET A 98 6.34 -7.30 7.27
C MET A 98 6.56 -7.65 5.81
N LEU A 99 7.71 -8.21 5.44
CA LEU A 99 7.99 -8.62 4.06
C LEU A 99 7.02 -9.71 3.58
N VAL A 100 6.68 -10.68 4.43
CA VAL A 100 5.67 -11.70 4.11
C VAL A 100 4.31 -11.05 3.89
N LEU A 101 3.87 -10.17 4.81
CA LEU A 101 2.58 -9.50 4.72
C LEU A 101 2.46 -8.64 3.45
N LEU A 102 3.50 -7.86 3.12
CA LEU A 102 3.55 -7.05 1.90
C LEU A 102 3.55 -7.93 0.64
N SER A 103 4.28 -9.05 0.65
CA SER A 103 4.32 -10.00 -0.47
C SER A 103 2.97 -10.65 -0.73
N LEU A 104 2.27 -11.08 0.32
CA LEU A 104 0.92 -11.63 0.23
C LEU A 104 -0.07 -10.59 -0.31
N GLY A 105 0.00 -9.34 0.18
CA GLY A 105 -0.79 -8.23 -0.33
C GLY A 105 -0.54 -7.97 -1.82
N ALA A 106 0.73 -7.93 -2.23
CA ALA A 106 1.13 -7.73 -3.62
C ALA A 106 0.63 -8.86 -4.53
N PHE A 107 0.79 -10.11 -4.11
CA PHE A 107 0.30 -11.28 -4.85
C PHE A 107 -1.22 -11.23 -5.02
N TYR A 108 -1.96 -10.96 -3.94
CA TYR A 108 -3.41 -10.84 -3.94
C TYR A 108 -3.90 -9.72 -4.89
N ILE A 109 -3.29 -8.54 -4.83
CA ILE A 109 -3.64 -7.40 -5.69
C ILE A 109 -3.37 -7.74 -7.15
N LYS A 110 -2.18 -8.28 -7.47
CA LYS A 110 -1.80 -8.65 -8.83
C LYS A 110 -2.78 -9.66 -9.42
N LYS A 111 -3.04 -10.75 -8.71
CA LYS A 111 -3.96 -11.82 -9.14
C LYS A 111 -5.36 -11.27 -9.40
N THR A 112 -5.84 -10.40 -8.52
CA THR A 112 -7.20 -9.84 -8.61
C THR A 112 -7.33 -8.85 -9.77
N ILE A 113 -6.35 -7.96 -9.97
CA ILE A 113 -6.36 -6.99 -11.09
C ILE A 113 -6.32 -7.71 -12.44
N ILE A 114 -5.46 -8.73 -12.60
CA ILE A 114 -5.37 -9.49 -13.86
C ILE A 114 -6.73 -10.11 -14.19
N LYS A 115 -7.33 -10.80 -13.21
CA LYS A 115 -8.64 -11.42 -13.38
C LYS A 115 -9.72 -10.39 -13.81
N THR A 116 -9.79 -9.25 -13.12
CA THR A 116 -10.78 -8.20 -13.46
C THR A 116 -10.53 -7.60 -14.85
N VAL A 117 -9.28 -7.39 -15.25
CA VAL A 117 -8.95 -6.85 -16.58
C VAL A 117 -9.30 -7.85 -17.69
N GLU A 118 -9.08 -9.15 -17.46
CA GLU A 118 -9.45 -10.21 -18.40
C GLU A 118 -10.97 -10.31 -18.57
N GLU A 119 -11.73 -10.27 -17.47
CA GLU A 119 -13.19 -10.26 -17.48
C GLU A 119 -13.75 -9.07 -18.27
N LEU A 120 -13.20 -7.87 -18.05
CA LEU A 120 -13.59 -6.66 -18.78
C LEU A 120 -13.26 -6.74 -20.28
N ARG A 121 -12.11 -7.31 -20.64
CA ARG A 121 -11.75 -7.52 -22.06
C ARG A 121 -12.69 -8.52 -22.73
N GLY A 122 -12.98 -9.65 -22.08
CA GLY A 122 -13.91 -10.65 -22.62
C GLY A 122 -15.31 -10.10 -22.85
N GLN A 123 -15.81 -9.24 -21.96
CA GLN A 123 -17.11 -8.57 -22.15
C GLN A 123 -17.10 -7.59 -23.32
N ALA A 124 -16.00 -6.87 -23.56
CA ALA A 124 -15.92 -5.94 -24.69
C ALA A 124 -16.06 -6.65 -26.04
N PHE A 125 -15.40 -7.80 -26.21
CA PHE A 125 -15.45 -8.58 -27.47
C PHE A 125 -16.79 -9.27 -27.73
N ASN A 126 -17.56 -9.62 -26.70
CA ASN A 126 -18.86 -10.29 -26.88
C ASN A 126 -20.01 -9.34 -27.23
N ASN A 127 -19.77 -8.02 -27.21
CA ASN A 127 -20.76 -6.99 -27.52
C ASN A 127 -20.58 -6.38 -28.93
N GLU A 128 -19.64 -6.90 -29.72
CA GLU A 128 -19.43 -6.59 -31.14
C GLU A 128 -20.09 -7.66 -32.02
#